data_AF-A0A842RN43-F1
#
_entry.id   AF-A0A842RN43-F1
#
_cell.length_a   1.000
_cell.length_b   1.000
_cell.length_c   1.000
_cell.angle_alpha   90.00
_cell.angle_beta   90.00
_cell.angle_gamma   90.00
#
_symmetry.space_group_name_H-M   'P 1'
#
loop_
_entity.id
_entity.type
_entity.pdbx_description
1 polymer ?
#
loop_
_entity_poly.entity_id
_entity_poly.type
_entity_poly.pdbx_seq_one_letter_code
_entity_poly.pdbx_strand_id
1 'polypeptide(L)'
;MVVNVLSKSTWKADIGENVDYCKLLEIPLYVVFATFHVATAFYRPPFLRAYILQEDGSYNIQELRELTVDKQGEINTNAIIDTSANVPFRLGLMKQKKQHEGGLPLYRMILLDKEELRILPTELEKQMEEEKERADKLKQRVEKAEAKIRQLEEELEKVREKND
;
A
#
# COMPACT_ATOMS: atom_id res chain seq x y z
N MET A 1 6.74 -6.78 -15.11
CA MET A 1 5.87 -5.60 -14.86
C MET A 1 6.75 -4.38 -14.71
N VAL A 2 6.32 -3.25 -15.26
CA VAL A 2 6.97 -1.96 -15.05
C VAL A 2 5.94 -0.98 -14.50
N VAL A 3 6.32 -0.19 -13.49
CA VAL A 3 5.47 0.83 -12.87
C VAL A 3 6.18 2.16 -12.98
N ASN A 4 5.45 3.17 -13.44
CA ASN A 4 5.98 4.50 -13.64
C ASN A 4 5.14 5.55 -12.91
N VAL A 5 5.83 6.44 -12.18
CA VAL A 5 5.21 7.54 -11.47
C VAL A 5 5.37 8.78 -12.33
N LEU A 6 4.25 9.37 -12.75
CA LEU A 6 4.28 10.54 -13.60
C LEU A 6 5.01 11.69 -12.90
N SER A 7 5.93 12.32 -13.64
CA SER A 7 6.64 13.53 -13.25
C SER A 7 6.33 14.68 -14.23
N LYS A 8 6.59 15.94 -13.83
CA LYS A 8 6.33 17.11 -14.68
C LYS A 8 7.12 17.06 -15.99
N SER A 9 8.33 16.52 -15.93
CA SER A 9 9.29 16.49 -17.03
C SER A 9 9.15 15.29 -17.95
N THR A 10 8.65 14.15 -17.45
CA THR A 10 8.67 12.86 -18.19
C THR A 10 7.31 12.38 -18.67
N TRP A 11 6.20 12.99 -18.23
CA TRP A 11 4.86 12.41 -18.43
C TRP A 11 4.50 12.07 -19.88
N LYS A 12 5.00 12.85 -20.85
CA LYS A 12 4.75 12.60 -22.29
C LYS A 12 5.39 11.30 -22.74
N ALA A 13 6.66 11.10 -22.40
CA ALA A 13 7.39 9.87 -22.72
C ALA A 13 6.79 8.67 -21.98
N ASP A 14 6.39 8.86 -20.72
CA ASP A 14 5.79 7.82 -19.88
C ASP A 14 4.46 7.27 -20.43
N ILE A 15 3.70 8.09 -21.18
CA ILE A 15 2.41 7.71 -21.75
C ILE A 15 2.50 7.38 -23.25
N GLY A 16 3.62 7.72 -23.90
CA GLY A 16 3.88 7.46 -25.32
C GLY A 16 5.01 6.46 -25.52
N GLU A 17 6.24 6.97 -25.67
CA GLU A 17 7.43 6.18 -26.03
C GLU A 17 7.66 4.96 -25.13
N ASN A 18 7.49 5.11 -23.81
CA ASN A 18 7.70 4.02 -22.86
C ASN A 18 6.68 2.89 -23.03
N VAL A 19 5.47 3.20 -23.49
CA VAL A 19 4.44 2.19 -23.81
C VAL A 19 4.89 1.36 -25.00
N ASP A 20 5.39 2.02 -26.05
CA ASP A 20 5.87 1.35 -27.26
C ASP A 20 7.07 0.45 -26.97
N TYR A 21 8.02 0.91 -26.13
CA TYR A 21 9.13 0.08 -25.68
C TYR A 21 8.65 -1.12 -24.85
N CYS A 22 7.71 -0.91 -23.91
CA CYS A 22 7.16 -2.01 -23.12
C CYS A 22 6.46 -3.05 -24.00
N LYS A 23 5.75 -2.59 -25.04
CA LYS A 23 5.10 -3.47 -26.02
C LYS A 23 6.12 -4.27 -26.82
N LEU A 24 7.17 -3.62 -27.33
CA LEU A 24 8.25 -4.26 -28.08
C LEU A 24 8.99 -5.33 -27.26
N LEU A 25 9.14 -5.07 -25.95
CA LEU A 25 9.78 -5.99 -25.01
C LEU A 25 8.80 -7.01 -24.40
N GLU A 26 7.55 -7.06 -24.89
CA GLU A 26 6.50 -7.97 -24.43
C GLU A 26 6.30 -7.93 -22.91
N ILE A 27 6.43 -6.74 -22.30
CA ILE A 27 6.19 -6.57 -20.87
C ILE A 27 4.70 -6.80 -20.61
N PRO A 28 4.32 -7.78 -19.75
CA PRO A 28 2.91 -8.19 -19.63
C PRO A 28 2.02 -7.13 -18.99
N LEU A 29 2.60 -6.23 -18.20
CA LEU A 29 1.89 -5.17 -17.49
C LEU A 29 2.78 -3.93 -17.36
N TYR A 30 2.33 -2.82 -17.95
CA TYR A 30 2.90 -1.49 -17.75
C TYR A 30 1.88 -0.60 -17.04
N VAL A 31 2.27 0.03 -15.93
CA VAL A 31 1.37 0.85 -15.12
C VAL A 31 1.92 2.26 -14.99
N VAL A 32 1.06 3.25 -15.14
CA VAL A 32 1.39 4.66 -15.01
C VAL A 32 0.40 5.32 -14.07
N PHE A 33 0.88 6.05 -13.05
CA PHE A 33 -0.02 6.76 -12.13
C PHE A 33 0.58 8.09 -11.66
N ALA A 34 -0.30 8.99 -11.18
CA ALA A 34 0.10 10.28 -10.64
C ALA A 34 -0.07 10.32 -9.13
N THR A 35 1.01 10.64 -8.40
CA THR A 35 0.99 10.78 -6.93
C THR A 35 0.44 12.13 -6.47
N PHE A 36 0.61 13.18 -7.27
CA PHE A 36 0.10 14.54 -7.05
C PHE A 36 -0.14 15.23 -8.39
N HIS A 37 -0.59 16.49 -8.38
CA HIS A 37 -0.85 17.21 -9.63
C HIS A 37 0.45 17.57 -10.35
N VAL A 38 0.72 16.89 -11.47
CA VAL A 38 2.01 16.98 -12.16
C VAL A 38 2.03 17.99 -13.31
N ALA A 39 1.06 18.00 -14.24
CA ALA A 39 1.18 18.94 -15.37
C ALA A 39 -0.13 19.35 -16.06
N THR A 40 -0.96 18.41 -16.49
CA THR A 40 -2.14 18.71 -17.32
C THR A 40 -3.43 18.27 -16.65
N ALA A 41 -4.56 18.87 -17.08
CA ALA A 41 -5.89 18.51 -16.59
C ALA A 41 -6.24 17.03 -16.89
N PHE A 42 -5.72 16.47 -18.00
CA PHE A 42 -6.01 15.10 -18.42
C PHE A 42 -5.43 14.03 -17.49
N TYR A 43 -4.29 14.30 -16.85
CA TYR A 43 -3.59 13.37 -15.94
C TYR A 43 -3.62 13.87 -14.50
N ARG A 44 -4.65 14.63 -14.14
CA ARG A 44 -4.86 15.10 -12.78
C ARG A 44 -5.22 13.90 -11.90
N PRO A 45 -4.57 13.73 -10.73
CA PRO A 45 -4.91 12.65 -9.83
C PRO A 45 -6.29 12.86 -9.18
N PRO A 46 -6.97 11.80 -8.73
CA PRO A 46 -6.53 10.40 -8.82
C PRO A 46 -6.50 9.89 -10.27
N PHE A 47 -5.38 9.28 -10.66
CA PHE A 47 -5.13 8.80 -12.02
C PHE A 47 -4.20 7.60 -11.97
N LEU A 48 -4.65 6.47 -12.53
CA LEU A 48 -3.87 5.27 -12.74
C LEU A 48 -4.31 4.66 -14.07
N ARG A 49 -3.35 4.26 -14.89
CA ARG A 49 -3.58 3.57 -16.15
C ARG A 49 -2.72 2.33 -16.21
N ALA A 50 -3.32 1.22 -16.61
CA ALA A 50 -2.63 -0.04 -16.85
C ALA A 50 -2.75 -0.40 -18.33
N TYR A 51 -1.63 -0.80 -18.91
CA TYR A 51 -1.51 -1.41 -20.24
C TYR A 51 -1.24 -2.90 -20.02
N ILE A 52 -2.21 -3.73 -20.41
CA ILE A 52 -2.23 -5.17 -20.11
C ILE A 52 -2.04 -5.93 -21.42
N LEU A 53 -0.93 -6.67 -21.55
CA LEU A 53 -0.57 -7.35 -22.79
C LEU A 53 -1.57 -8.49 -23.05
N GLN A 54 -2.17 -8.49 -24.23
CA GLN A 54 -3.06 -9.53 -24.71
C GLN A 54 -2.29 -10.56 -25.53
N GLU A 55 -2.90 -11.72 -25.78
CA GLU A 55 -2.29 -12.81 -26.56
C GLU A 55 -1.99 -12.42 -28.02
N ASP A 56 -2.72 -11.45 -28.57
CA ASP A 56 -2.49 -10.92 -29.92
C ASP A 56 -1.32 -9.90 -29.99
N GLY A 57 -0.62 -9.70 -28.88
CA GLY A 57 0.47 -8.73 -28.74
C GLY A 57 0.02 -7.27 -28.62
N SER A 58 -1.29 -7.01 -28.54
CA SER A 58 -1.83 -5.67 -28.28
C SER A 58 -1.91 -5.36 -26.79
N TYR A 59 -1.95 -4.07 -26.44
CA TYR A 59 -2.23 -3.64 -25.07
C TYR A 59 -3.71 -3.28 -24.93
N ASN A 60 -4.39 -3.97 -24.00
CA ASN A 60 -5.66 -3.48 -23.47
C ASN A 60 -5.38 -2.37 -22.45
N ILE A 61 -6.07 -1.24 -22.59
CA ILE A 61 -5.85 -0.05 -21.76
C ILE A 61 -7.01 0.07 -20.77
N GLN A 62 -6.70 0.00 -19.48
CA GLN A 62 -7.64 0.26 -18.40
C GLN A 62 -7.21 1.47 -17.59
N GLU A 63 -8.16 2.31 -17.19
CA GLU A 63 -7.89 3.57 -16.48
C GLU A 63 -8.82 3.75 -15.28
N LEU A 64 -8.24 4.19 -14.16
CA LEU A 64 -8.94 4.61 -12.97
C LEU A 64 -8.76 6.11 -12.72
N ARG A 65 -9.89 6.77 -12.49
CA ARG A 65 -9.98 8.15 -12.03
C ARG A 65 -10.68 8.30 -10.68
N GLU A 66 -10.88 7.18 -10.00
CA GLU A 66 -11.53 7.10 -8.70
C GLU A 66 -10.62 6.41 -7.70
N LEU A 67 -10.93 6.60 -6.41
CA LEU A 67 -10.23 5.91 -5.34
C LEU A 67 -10.86 4.53 -5.14
N THR A 68 -9.99 3.53 -5.04
CA THR A 68 -10.36 2.17 -4.63
C THR A 68 -10.77 2.12 -3.17
N VAL A 69 -10.13 2.94 -2.33
CA VAL A 69 -10.44 3.03 -0.90
C VAL A 69 -10.96 4.43 -0.61
N ASP A 70 -12.17 4.52 -0.07
CA ASP A 70 -12.77 5.78 0.28
C ASP A 70 -12.22 6.35 1.62
N LYS A 71 -12.87 7.39 2.16
CA LYS A 71 -12.42 8.02 3.42
C LYS A 71 -12.75 7.17 4.65
N GLN A 72 -13.71 6.26 4.52
CA GLN A 72 -14.22 5.36 5.55
C GLN A 72 -13.42 4.05 5.58
N GLY A 73 -12.63 3.79 4.55
CA GLY A 73 -11.85 2.56 4.39
C GLY A 73 -12.59 1.48 3.60
N GLU A 74 -13.74 1.80 3.01
CA GLU A 74 -14.50 0.86 2.19
C GLU A 74 -13.89 0.73 0.79
N ILE A 75 -13.91 -0.49 0.26
CA ILE A 75 -13.35 -0.81 -1.06
C ILE A 75 -14.43 -0.65 -2.13
N ASN A 76 -14.24 0.31 -3.02
CA ASN A 76 -15.02 0.47 -4.24
C ASN A 76 -14.53 -0.53 -5.31
N THR A 77 -15.31 -1.58 -5.55
CA THR A 77 -14.98 -2.63 -6.53
C THR A 77 -14.97 -2.13 -7.97
N ASN A 78 -15.68 -1.04 -8.29
CA ASN A 78 -15.66 -0.43 -9.62
C ASN A 78 -14.38 0.36 -9.88
N ALA A 79 -13.62 0.68 -8.83
CA ALA A 79 -12.35 1.40 -8.92
C ALA A 79 -11.16 0.44 -8.76
N ILE A 80 -11.20 -0.72 -9.42
CA ILE A 80 -10.15 -1.74 -9.43
C ILE A 80 -9.86 -2.15 -10.86
N ILE A 81 -8.57 -2.25 -11.22
CA ILE A 81 -8.14 -2.87 -12.49
C ILE A 81 -7.79 -4.31 -12.19
N ASP A 82 -8.49 -5.24 -12.83
CA ASP A 82 -8.16 -6.65 -12.75
C ASP A 82 -6.98 -6.97 -13.68
N THR A 83 -5.86 -7.32 -13.07
CA THR A 83 -4.63 -7.74 -13.76
C THR A 83 -4.31 -9.22 -13.53
N SER A 84 -5.25 -9.97 -12.95
CA SER A 84 -5.07 -11.37 -12.52
C SER A 84 -4.68 -12.34 -13.63
N ALA A 85 -5.00 -12.01 -14.89
CA ALA A 85 -4.60 -12.77 -16.06
C ALA A 85 -3.07 -12.80 -16.26
N ASN A 86 -2.35 -11.77 -15.81
CA ASN A 86 -0.92 -11.59 -16.06
C ASN A 86 -0.07 -11.58 -14.77
N VAL A 87 -0.63 -11.15 -13.64
CA VAL A 87 0.06 -11.01 -12.35
C VAL A 87 -0.88 -11.41 -11.20
N PRO A 88 -0.38 -11.91 -10.06
CA PRO A 88 -1.22 -12.49 -9.00
C PRO A 88 -1.86 -11.44 -8.07
N PHE A 89 -2.23 -10.28 -8.60
CA PHE A 89 -2.86 -9.19 -7.84
C PHE A 89 -3.71 -8.31 -8.76
N ARG A 90 -4.55 -7.49 -8.15
CA ARG A 90 -5.30 -6.41 -8.81
C ARG A 90 -4.72 -5.06 -8.43
N LEU A 91 -5.00 -4.03 -9.21
CA LEU A 91 -4.48 -2.68 -8.98
C LEU A 91 -5.59 -1.73 -8.52
N GLY A 92 -5.21 -0.82 -7.62
CA GLY A 92 -6.08 0.24 -7.16
C GLY A 92 -5.34 1.53 -6.83
N LEU A 93 -6.11 2.56 -6.46
CA LEU A 93 -5.62 3.85 -5.99
C LEU A 93 -6.15 4.15 -4.59
N MET A 94 -5.28 4.69 -3.76
CA MET A 94 -5.62 5.12 -2.41
C MET A 94 -5.07 6.51 -2.15
N LYS A 95 -5.86 7.36 -1.49
CA LYS A 95 -5.38 8.63 -0.96
C LYS A 95 -4.52 8.39 0.29
N GLN A 96 -3.34 8.99 0.35
CA GLN A 96 -2.48 8.91 1.53
C GLN A 96 -2.97 9.85 2.64
N LYS A 97 -2.66 9.48 3.89
CA LYS A 97 -2.86 10.35 5.06
C LYS A 97 -1.91 11.55 5.05
N LYS A 98 -0.70 11.37 4.50
CA LYS A 98 0.27 12.45 4.29
C LYS A 98 -0.17 13.36 3.14
N GLN A 99 0.22 14.63 3.21
CA GLN A 99 0.00 15.62 2.16
C GLN A 99 1.32 15.96 1.46
N HIS A 100 1.21 16.41 0.21
CA HIS A 100 2.32 17.00 -0.53
C HIS A 100 2.58 18.43 -0.05
N GLU A 101 3.68 19.03 -0.50
CA GLU A 101 3.96 20.44 -0.25
C GLU A 101 2.77 21.32 -0.67
N GLY A 102 2.44 22.32 0.16
CA GLY A 102 1.27 23.17 -0.03
C GLY A 102 -0.08 22.54 0.32
N GLY A 103 -0.09 21.41 1.06
CA GLY A 103 -1.32 20.77 1.57
C GLY A 103 -2.10 19.98 0.51
N LEU A 104 -1.49 19.75 -0.66
CA LEU A 104 -2.13 19.01 -1.74
C LEU A 104 -2.26 17.52 -1.39
N PRO A 105 -3.35 16.85 -1.82
CA PRO A 105 -3.54 15.43 -1.55
C PRO A 105 -2.49 14.59 -2.28
N LEU A 106 -1.98 13.57 -1.59
CA LEU A 106 -1.13 12.54 -2.18
C LEU A 106 -1.91 11.26 -2.43
N TYR A 107 -1.53 10.56 -3.48
CA TYR A 107 -2.11 9.29 -3.89
C TYR A 107 -1.03 8.25 -4.05
N ARG A 108 -1.36 7.00 -3.77
CA ARG A 108 -0.50 5.84 -4.04
C ARG A 108 -1.29 4.78 -4.80
N MET A 109 -0.59 4.05 -5.65
CA MET A 109 -1.05 2.77 -6.14
C MET A 109 -1.06 1.76 -4.98
N ILE A 110 -2.08 0.91 -4.93
CA ILE A 110 -2.17 -0.23 -4.02
C ILE A 110 -2.32 -1.51 -4.81
N LEU A 111 -1.81 -2.60 -4.25
CA LEU A 111 -2.03 -3.94 -4.76
C LEU A 111 -3.12 -4.59 -3.92
N LEU A 112 -4.08 -5.22 -4.57
CA LEU A 112 -5.10 -6.02 -3.91
C LEU A 112 -4.89 -7.49 -4.22
N ASP A 113 -5.23 -8.35 -3.27
CA ASP A 113 -5.26 -9.79 -3.49
C ASP A 113 -6.18 -10.14 -4.68
N LYS A 114 -5.82 -11.21 -5.41
CA LYS A 114 -6.55 -11.64 -6.61
C LYS A 114 -7.89 -12.30 -6.29
N GLU A 115 -8.05 -12.87 -5.10
CA GLU A 115 -9.25 -13.60 -4.66
C GLU A 115 -9.99 -12.79 -3.60
N GLU A 116 -9.26 -12.20 -2.66
CA GLU A 116 -9.81 -11.40 -1.57
C GLU A 116 -9.80 -9.89 -1.90
N LEU A 117 -10.81 -9.15 -1.46
CA LEU A 117 -10.77 -7.68 -1.49
C LEU A 117 -9.91 -7.16 -0.33
N ARG A 118 -8.64 -7.56 -0.31
CA ARG A 118 -7.66 -7.19 0.72
C ARG A 118 -6.49 -6.46 0.10
N ILE A 119 -6.11 -5.34 0.70
CA ILE A 119 -4.92 -4.59 0.32
C ILE A 119 -3.68 -5.35 0.79
N LEU A 120 -2.76 -5.62 -0.13
CA LEU A 120 -1.48 -6.24 0.17
C LEU A 120 -0.54 -5.21 0.81
N PRO A 121 0.03 -5.49 1.99
CA PRO A 121 0.90 -4.56 2.68
C PRO A 121 2.25 -4.44 1.97
N THR A 122 2.81 -3.23 1.98
CA THR A 122 4.21 -2.99 1.61
C THR A 122 5.16 -3.62 2.63
N GLU A 123 6.42 -3.84 2.23
CA GLU A 123 7.43 -4.41 3.12
C GLU A 123 7.63 -3.58 4.39
N LEU A 124 7.59 -2.24 4.25
CA LEU A 124 7.68 -1.33 5.39
C LEU A 124 6.46 -1.47 6.33
N GLU A 125 5.25 -1.61 5.78
CA GLU A 125 4.04 -1.81 6.58
C GLU A 125 4.10 -3.15 7.33
N LYS A 126 4.61 -4.22 6.70
CA LYS A 126 4.85 -5.51 7.37
C LYS A 126 5.84 -5.39 8.52
N GLN A 127 6.99 -4.75 8.29
CA GLN A 127 8.01 -4.55 9.33
C GLN A 127 7.45 -3.78 10.53
N MET A 128 6.69 -2.71 10.28
CA MET A 128 6.04 -1.95 11.34
C MET A 128 5.04 -2.78 12.15
N GLU A 129 4.29 -3.67 11.50
CA GLU A 129 3.34 -4.56 12.16
C GLU A 129 4.07 -5.60 13.03
N GLU A 130 5.14 -6.21 12.53
CA GLU A 130 5.99 -7.13 13.31
C GLU A 130 6.64 -6.46 14.52
N GLU A 131 7.16 -5.25 14.36
CA GLU A 131 7.75 -4.48 15.47
C GLU A 131 6.71 -4.16 16.54
N LYS A 132 5.50 -3.79 16.12
CA LYS A 132 4.39 -3.54 17.05
C LYS A 132 4.03 -4.80 17.83
N GLU A 133 3.92 -5.95 17.17
CA GLU A 133 3.69 -7.22 17.85
C GLU A 133 4.81 -7.58 18.84
N ARG A 134 6.08 -7.35 18.47
CA ARG A 134 7.22 -7.58 19.37
C ARG A 134 7.16 -6.66 20.58
N ALA A 135 6.84 -5.38 20.38
CA ALA A 135 6.69 -4.41 21.46
C ALA A 135 5.55 -4.80 22.41
N ASP A 136 4.40 -5.23 21.88
CA ASP A 136 3.26 -5.66 22.69
C ASP A 136 3.57 -6.94 23.48
N LYS A 137 4.25 -7.92 22.88
CA LYS A 137 4.75 -9.11 23.59
C LYS A 137 5.74 -8.76 24.70
N LEU A 138 6.61 -7.78 24.47
CA LEU A 138 7.57 -7.31 25.46
C LEU A 138 6.86 -6.62 26.64
N LYS A 139 5.90 -5.73 26.36
CA LYS A 139 5.06 -5.08 27.39
C LYS A 139 4.36 -6.11 28.27
N GLN A 140 3.70 -7.11 27.67
CA GLN A 140 3.05 -8.18 28.42
C GLN A 140 4.02 -8.99 29.30
N ARG A 141 5.28 -9.16 28.87
CA ARG A 141 6.30 -9.84 29.69
C ARG A 141 6.76 -8.99 30.86
N VAL A 142 6.95 -7.69 30.65
CA VAL A 142 7.31 -6.73 31.71
C VAL A 142 6.20 -6.65 32.74
N GLU A 143 4.95 -6.47 32.33
CA GLU A 143 3.79 -6.44 33.25
C GLU A 143 3.67 -7.72 34.08
N LYS A 144 3.89 -8.89 33.47
CA LYS A 144 3.91 -10.17 34.21
C LYS A 144 5.07 -10.28 35.20
N ALA A 145 6.24 -9.74 34.85
CA ALA A 145 7.40 -9.75 35.73
C ALA A 145 7.18 -8.80 36.92
N GLU A 146 6.68 -7.59 36.67
CA GLU A 146 6.32 -6.61 37.71
C GLU A 146 5.25 -7.17 38.66
N ALA A 147 4.21 -7.81 38.14
CA ALA A 147 3.19 -8.46 38.97
C ALA A 147 3.78 -9.56 39.87
N LYS A 148 4.72 -10.36 39.34
CA LYS A 148 5.41 -11.38 40.14
C LYS A 148 6.33 -10.79 41.20
N ILE A 149 7.08 -9.73 40.86
CA ILE A 149 7.95 -9.03 41.82
C ILE A 149 7.09 -8.51 42.97
N ARG A 150 5.97 -7.86 42.66
CA ARG A 150 5.04 -7.34 43.67
C ARG A 150 4.47 -8.46 44.57
N GLN A 151 4.11 -9.61 44.00
CA GLN A 151 3.67 -10.77 44.79
C GLN A 151 4.77 -11.29 45.72
N LEU A 152 6.01 -11.40 45.23
CA LEU A 152 7.15 -11.84 46.03
C LEU A 152 7.50 -10.85 47.14
N GLU A 153 7.40 -9.55 46.89
CA GLU A 153 7.58 -8.50 47.90
C GLU A 153 6.53 -8.62 49.01
N GLU A 154 5.25 -8.77 48.65
CA GLU A 154 4.17 -8.99 49.61
C GLU A 154 4.34 -10.29 50.43
N GLU A 155 4.85 -11.36 49.81
CA GLU A 155 5.16 -12.61 50.53
C GLU A 155 6.34 -12.46 51.49
N LEU A 156 7.41 -11.77 51.06
CA LEU A 156 8.59 -11.48 51.88
C LEU A 156 8.24 -10.63 53.10
N GLU A 157 7.36 -9.64 52.93
CA GLU A 157 6.89 -8.78 54.02
C GLU A 157 6.10 -9.59 55.06
N LYS A 158 5.17 -10.44 54.61
CA LYS A 158 4.42 -11.36 55.50
C LYS A 158 5.30 -12.35 56.25
N VAL A 159 6.41 -12.80 55.65
CA VAL A 159 7.36 -13.70 56.31
C VAL A 159 8.19 -12.96 57.35
N ARG A 160 8.58 -11.70 57.08
CA ARG A 160 9.27 -10.85 58.06
C ARG A 160 8.39 -10.56 59.27
N GLU A 161 7.14 -10.17 59.06
CA GLU A 161 6.18 -9.90 60.15
C GLU A 161 5.85 -11.14 61.01
N LYS A 162 6.06 -12.36 60.51
CA LYS A 162 5.87 -13.60 61.27
C LYS A 162 7.08 -14.03 62.11
N ASN A 163 8.26 -13.47 61.83
CA ASN A 163 9.51 -13.84 62.48
C ASN A 163 9.99 -12.80 63.52
N ASP A 164 9.29 -11.67 63.65
CA ASP A 164 9.38 -10.71 64.77
C ASP A 164 8.30 -11.02 65.83
#